data_AF-N1WGK4-F1
#
_entry.id   AF-N1WGK4-F1
#
_cell.length_a   1.000
_cell.length_b   1.000
_cell.length_c   1.000
_cell.angle_alpha   90.00
_cell.angle_beta   90.00
_cell.angle_gamma   90.00
#
_symmetry.space_group_name_H-M   'P 1'
#
loop_
_entity.id
_entity.type
_entity.pdbx_description
1 polymer ?
#
loop_
_entity_poly.entity_id
_entity_poly.type
_entity_poly.pdbx_seq_one_letter_code
_entity_poly.pdbx_strand_id
1 'polypeptide(L)'
;MSCFNLPQKVEVTAGGPTVTYNCSVSGKVYTCVPSDGGNSIVRTYASAAGAKLGVIDPPGTGNAHAQRGLASSDGGATTYTYDSSNQLVSVASPAVTTYSNYDTNGFPQSNSAGRNITYTYTAGSKIPTTSADGAFTYTYDSKGWGTKMSGFGMDTIAVNSGSLEICD
;
A
#
# COMPACT_ATOMS: atom_id res chain seq x y z
N MET A 1 19.19 10.59 7.74
CA MET A 1 17.74 10.87 7.87
C MET A 1 17.07 10.42 6.59
N SER A 2 16.13 9.47 6.67
CA SER A 2 15.41 8.95 5.50
C SER A 2 13.96 9.42 5.58
N CYS A 3 13.42 10.04 4.53
CA CYS A 3 12.04 10.55 4.51
C CYS A 3 11.27 10.15 3.25
N PHE A 4 10.02 9.71 3.35
CA PHE A 4 9.18 9.33 2.21
C PHE A 4 7.87 10.11 2.18
N ASN A 5 7.32 10.24 0.97
CA ASN A 5 6.15 11.05 0.70
C ASN A 5 4.87 10.21 0.63
N LEU A 6 3.81 10.76 1.20
CA LEU A 6 2.46 10.21 1.24
C LEU A 6 1.47 11.22 0.65
N PRO A 7 0.36 10.80 0.04
CA PRO A 7 -0.69 11.73 -0.34
C PRO A 7 -1.21 12.53 0.86
N GLN A 8 -1.49 13.82 0.71
CA GLN A 8 -2.18 14.58 1.75
C GLN A 8 -3.70 14.45 1.63
N LYS A 9 -4.20 14.28 0.41
CA LYS A 9 -5.61 14.11 0.09
C LYS A 9 -5.75 13.02 -0.96
N VAL A 10 -6.73 12.15 -0.79
CA VAL A 10 -7.06 11.08 -1.75
C VAL A 10 -8.56 11.09 -2.04
N GLU A 11 -8.93 11.24 -3.30
CA GLU A 11 -10.31 11.17 -3.77
C GLU A 11 -10.56 9.78 -4.36
N VAL A 12 -11.45 9.00 -3.75
CA VAL A 12 -11.70 7.60 -4.11
C VAL A 12 -13.09 7.44 -4.70
N THR A 13 -13.18 6.82 -5.88
CA THR A 13 -14.44 6.54 -6.59
C THR A 13 -14.55 5.04 -6.87
N ALA A 14 -15.58 4.37 -6.35
CA ALA A 14 -15.81 2.93 -6.52
C ALA A 14 -17.28 2.64 -6.88
N GLY A 15 -17.64 2.83 -8.16
CA GLY A 15 -19.02 2.59 -8.65
C GLY A 15 -20.11 3.53 -8.10
N GLY A 16 -19.76 4.48 -7.23
CA GLY A 16 -20.67 5.41 -6.55
C GLY A 16 -20.06 6.80 -6.40
N PRO A 17 -20.57 7.63 -5.46
CA PRO A 17 -20.03 8.96 -5.24
C PRO A 17 -18.58 8.90 -4.77
N THR A 18 -17.81 9.93 -5.14
CA THR A 18 -16.42 10.08 -4.71
C THR A 18 -16.36 10.41 -3.23
N VAL A 19 -15.56 9.66 -2.47
CA VAL A 19 -15.23 9.93 -1.07
C VAL A 19 -13.88 10.63 -1.00
N THR A 20 -13.83 11.77 -0.32
CA THR A 20 -12.57 12.49 -0.08
C THR A 20 -11.97 12.05 1.24
N TYR A 21 -10.74 11.56 1.21
CA TYR A 21 -9.93 11.32 2.40
C TYR A 21 -8.96 12.47 2.61
N ASN A 22 -9.06 13.14 3.76
CA ASN A 22 -8.08 14.12 4.21
C ASN A 22 -7.11 13.43 5.16
N CYS A 23 -5.84 13.42 4.79
CA CYS A 23 -4.82 12.69 5.51
C CYS A 23 -3.91 13.61 6.31
N SER A 24 -3.30 13.07 7.36
CA SER A 24 -2.38 13.74 8.26
C SER A 24 -1.30 12.78 8.75
N VAL A 25 -0.17 13.33 9.17
CA VAL A 25 0.94 12.57 9.75
C VAL A 25 1.20 13.06 11.17
N SER A 26 1.38 12.12 12.10
CA SER A 26 1.89 12.37 13.45
C SER A 26 2.92 11.30 13.80
N GLY A 27 4.19 11.70 13.91
CA GLY A 27 5.30 10.75 14.02
C GLY A 27 5.35 9.79 12.83
N LYS A 28 5.29 8.48 13.08
CA LYS A 28 5.23 7.44 12.03
C LYS A 28 3.81 6.99 11.69
N VAL A 29 2.79 7.71 12.14
CA VAL A 29 1.37 7.37 11.94
C VAL A 29 0.78 8.26 10.85
N TYR A 30 0.26 7.63 9.81
CA TYR A 30 -0.48 8.24 8.71
C TYR A 30 -1.97 7.95 8.88
N THR A 31 -2.78 8.98 9.05
CA THR A 31 -4.22 8.88 9.31
C THR A 31 -5.00 9.58 8.21
N CYS A 32 -5.92 8.88 7.56
CA CYS A 32 -6.82 9.40 6.54
C CYS A 32 -8.26 9.36 7.01
N VAL A 33 -8.89 10.53 7.12
CA VAL A 33 -10.27 10.68 7.58
C VAL A 33 -11.17 10.91 6.36
N PRO A 34 -12.20 10.07 6.14
CA PRO A 34 -13.12 10.25 5.02
C PRO A 34 -14.15 11.36 5.28
N SER A 35 -14.57 12.03 4.20
CA SER A 35 -15.53 13.13 4.23
C SER A 35 -16.98 12.70 4.43
N ASP A 36 -17.27 11.42 4.25
CA ASP A 36 -18.62 10.84 4.36
C ASP A 36 -18.95 10.34 5.78
N GLY A 37 -18.03 10.50 6.73
CA GLY A 37 -18.18 10.03 8.11
C GLY A 37 -17.88 8.53 8.30
N GLY A 38 -17.35 7.86 7.27
CA GLY A 38 -16.88 6.48 7.37
C GLY A 38 -15.68 6.30 8.29
N ASN A 39 -15.20 5.06 8.39
CA ASN A 39 -14.06 4.73 9.23
C ASN A 39 -12.76 5.35 8.70
N SER A 40 -11.99 5.93 9.60
CA SER A 40 -10.66 6.43 9.28
C SER A 40 -9.69 5.28 9.01
N ILE A 41 -8.82 5.46 8.04
CA ILE A 41 -7.74 4.51 7.75
C ILE A 41 -6.48 4.99 8.45
N VAL A 42 -5.91 4.14 9.30
CA VAL A 42 -4.70 4.43 10.08
C VAL A 42 -3.61 3.44 9.71
N ARG A 43 -2.46 3.95 9.26
CA ARG A 43 -1.26 3.17 8.94
C ARG A 43 -0.11 3.63 9.82
N THR A 44 0.56 2.70 10.48
CA THR A 44 1.75 2.96 11.28
C THR A 44 2.96 2.38 10.57
N TYR A 45 4.00 3.19 10.34
CA TYR A 45 5.22 2.76 9.68
C TYR A 45 6.29 2.37 10.69
N ALA A 46 6.98 1.26 10.43
CA ALA A 46 8.16 0.84 11.19
C ALA A 46 9.37 1.73 10.84
N SER A 47 9.56 2.02 9.55
CA SER A 47 10.64 2.88 9.06
C SER A 47 10.29 3.58 7.75
N ALA A 48 10.77 4.81 7.61
CA ALA A 48 10.74 5.54 6.35
C ALA A 48 11.66 4.87 5.30
N ALA A 49 12.80 4.31 5.73
CA ALA A 49 13.69 3.55 4.84
C ALA A 49 13.00 2.33 4.18
N GLY A 50 12.19 1.59 4.93
CA GLY A 50 11.42 0.47 4.41
C GLY A 50 10.29 0.92 3.49
N ALA A 51 9.61 2.02 3.84
CA ALA A 51 8.46 2.54 3.11
C ALA A 51 8.82 3.07 1.71
N LYS A 52 10.01 3.69 1.54
CA LYS A 52 10.52 4.17 0.24
C LYS A 52 10.62 3.12 -0.86
N LEU A 53 10.67 1.86 -0.47
CA LEU A 53 10.91 0.73 -1.36
C LEU A 53 9.60 0.07 -1.80
N GLY A 54 8.45 0.49 -1.25
CA GLY A 54 7.14 -0.06 -1.58
C GLY A 54 6.19 0.98 -2.17
N VAL A 55 4.94 0.58 -2.33
CA VAL A 55 3.84 1.46 -2.77
C VAL A 55 3.01 1.95 -1.59
N ILE A 56 2.18 2.97 -1.85
CA ILE A 56 1.18 3.48 -0.93
C ILE A 56 -0.20 3.28 -1.55
N ASP A 57 -0.96 2.34 -1.00
CA ASP A 57 -2.30 2.06 -1.49
C ASP A 57 -3.32 3.14 -1.06
N PRO A 58 -4.34 3.41 -1.89
CA PRO A 58 -5.45 4.28 -1.51
C PRO A 58 -6.12 3.82 -0.21
N PRO A 59 -6.69 4.74 0.59
CA PRO A 59 -7.55 4.39 1.71
C PRO A 59 -8.68 3.45 1.27
N GLY A 60 -8.99 2.43 2.08
CA GLY A 60 -10.05 1.45 1.77
C GLY A 60 -9.67 0.38 0.74
N THR A 61 -8.45 0.40 0.21
CA THR A 61 -7.92 -0.64 -0.69
C THR A 61 -6.88 -1.50 0.03
N GLY A 62 -6.79 -2.78 -0.34
CA GLY A 62 -5.95 -3.76 0.35
C GLY A 62 -5.01 -4.53 -0.56
N ASN A 63 -3.86 -3.94 -0.92
CA ASN A 63 -2.71 -4.66 -1.47
C ASN A 63 -1.57 -4.72 -0.44
N ALA A 64 -1.65 -5.69 0.47
CA ALA A 64 -0.62 -5.87 1.47
C ALA A 64 0.74 -6.31 0.87
N HIS A 65 0.75 -7.01 -0.28
CA HIS A 65 1.95 -7.64 -0.82
C HIS A 65 2.91 -6.68 -1.55
N ALA A 66 2.43 -5.49 -1.96
CA ALA A 66 3.27 -4.44 -2.54
C ALA A 66 3.66 -3.34 -1.54
N GLN A 67 3.07 -3.32 -0.34
CA GLN A 67 3.41 -2.33 0.69
C GLN A 67 4.64 -2.77 1.51
N ARG A 68 5.53 -1.82 1.81
CA ARG A 68 6.75 -2.07 2.60
C ARG A 68 6.88 -1.05 3.73
N GLY A 69 7.61 -1.42 4.77
CA GLY A 69 7.90 -0.55 5.91
C GLY A 69 6.72 -0.28 6.85
N LEU A 70 5.57 -0.93 6.69
CA LEU A 70 4.44 -0.82 7.63
C LEU A 70 4.68 -1.63 8.90
N ALA A 71 4.45 -1.08 10.08
CA ALA A 71 4.31 -1.89 11.29
C ALA A 71 2.90 -2.49 11.35
N SER A 72 1.88 -1.66 11.05
CA SER A 72 0.47 -2.06 11.11
C SER A 72 -0.43 -1.18 10.24
N SER A 73 -1.63 -1.69 9.94
CA SER A 73 -2.73 -0.95 9.32
C SER A 73 -4.04 -1.16 10.09
N ASP A 74 -5.06 -0.37 9.74
CA ASP A 74 -6.42 -0.47 10.25
C ASP A 74 -6.47 -0.40 11.78
N GLY A 75 -5.70 0.53 12.34
CA GLY A 75 -5.62 0.73 13.79
C GLY A 75 -4.93 -0.40 14.56
N GLY A 76 -4.15 -1.24 13.87
CA GLY A 76 -3.44 -2.37 14.49
C GLY A 76 -4.07 -3.74 14.23
N ALA A 77 -5.22 -3.79 13.54
CA ALA A 77 -5.89 -5.05 13.21
C ALA A 77 -5.08 -5.92 12.23
N THR A 78 -4.24 -5.29 11.41
CA THR A 78 -3.33 -5.98 10.49
C THR A 78 -1.89 -5.62 10.85
N THR A 79 -1.02 -6.62 10.98
CA THR A 79 0.41 -6.43 11.27
C THR A 79 1.29 -7.05 10.19
N TYR A 80 2.48 -6.48 10.01
CA TYR A 80 3.39 -6.82 8.93
C TYR A 80 4.77 -7.17 9.50
N THR A 81 5.39 -8.22 8.96
CA THR A 81 6.75 -8.62 9.31
C THR A 81 7.63 -8.58 8.08
N TYR A 82 8.84 -8.01 8.24
CA TYR A 82 9.85 -7.94 7.18
C TYR A 82 11.15 -8.61 7.61
N ASP A 83 11.92 -9.07 6.63
CA ASP A 83 13.29 -9.55 6.86
C ASP A 83 14.30 -8.38 6.92
N SER A 84 15.59 -8.72 7.08
CA SER A 84 16.69 -7.75 7.11
C SER A 84 16.88 -6.98 5.79
N SER A 85 16.36 -7.48 4.68
CA SER A 85 16.34 -6.83 3.37
C SER A 85 15.09 -5.96 3.18
N ASN A 86 14.27 -5.81 4.23
CA ASN A 86 12.96 -5.16 4.25
C ASN A 86 11.91 -5.86 3.35
N GLN A 87 12.11 -7.11 2.93
CA GLN A 87 11.16 -7.85 2.11
C GLN A 87 10.01 -8.37 2.98
N LEU A 88 8.77 -8.32 2.48
CA LEU A 88 7.59 -8.73 3.25
C LEU A 88 7.60 -10.23 3.46
N VAL A 89 7.66 -10.68 4.70
CA VAL A 89 7.67 -12.12 5.05
C VAL A 89 6.29 -12.60 5.46
N SER A 90 5.54 -11.79 6.20
CA SER A 90 4.19 -12.16 6.62
C SER A 90 3.27 -10.98 6.89
N VAL A 91 1.98 -11.23 6.75
CA VAL A 91 0.88 -10.35 7.13
C VAL A 91 -0.08 -11.15 7.99
N ALA A 92 -0.46 -10.60 9.15
CA ALA A 92 -1.41 -11.24 10.06
C ALA A 92 -2.70 -10.41 10.14
N SER A 93 -3.82 -10.96 9.63
CA SER A 93 -5.17 -10.37 9.71
C SER A 93 -6.26 -11.33 9.21
N PRO A 94 -7.13 -11.88 10.08
CA PRO A 94 -6.85 -12.44 11.40
C PRO A 94 -5.99 -13.73 11.35
N ALA A 95 -5.85 -14.34 10.17
CA ALA A 95 -4.93 -15.44 9.91
C ALA A 95 -3.58 -14.90 9.38
N VAL A 96 -2.54 -15.72 9.46
CA VAL A 96 -1.21 -15.37 8.93
C VAL A 96 -1.08 -15.83 7.48
N THR A 97 -0.75 -14.90 6.59
CA THR A 97 -0.27 -15.20 5.24
C THR A 97 1.23 -14.98 5.20
N THR A 98 1.99 -15.97 4.72
CA THR A 98 3.45 -15.83 4.50
C THR A 98 3.74 -15.66 3.02
N TYR A 99 4.84 -14.99 2.72
CA TYR A 99 5.25 -14.65 1.37
C TYR A 99 6.63 -15.23 1.06
N SER A 100 6.87 -15.54 -0.22
CA SER A 100 8.11 -16.16 -0.68
C SER A 100 8.37 -15.86 -2.16
N ASN A 101 9.50 -16.35 -2.68
CA ASN A 101 9.92 -16.23 -4.08
C ASN A 101 9.94 -14.77 -4.54
N TYR A 102 10.86 -13.98 -4.02
CA TYR A 102 10.90 -12.54 -4.30
C TYR A 102 11.54 -12.24 -5.65
N ASP A 103 11.04 -11.20 -6.33
CA ASP A 103 11.70 -10.66 -7.50
C ASP A 103 12.98 -9.88 -7.12
N THR A 104 13.69 -9.39 -8.14
CA THR A 104 14.96 -8.67 -7.96
C THR A 104 14.82 -7.33 -7.23
N ASN A 105 13.61 -6.78 -7.12
CA ASN A 105 13.32 -5.56 -6.37
C ASN A 105 12.83 -5.87 -4.94
N GLY A 106 12.67 -7.15 -4.61
CA GLY A 106 12.31 -7.62 -3.28
C GLY A 106 10.81 -7.73 -3.03
N PHE A 107 10.00 -7.78 -4.07
CA PHE A 107 8.55 -8.00 -3.98
C PHE A 107 8.21 -9.50 -4.09
N PRO A 108 7.33 -10.04 -3.25
CA PRO A 108 7.04 -11.48 -3.23
C PRO A 108 6.22 -11.93 -4.44
N GLN A 109 6.64 -12.99 -5.11
CA GLN A 109 5.93 -13.57 -6.27
C GLN A 109 5.03 -14.75 -5.87
N SER A 110 5.06 -15.19 -4.61
CA SER A 110 4.19 -16.26 -4.10
C SER A 110 3.76 -16.02 -2.64
N ASN A 111 2.66 -16.66 -2.24
CA ASN A 111 2.21 -16.68 -0.84
C ASN A 111 1.76 -18.08 -0.38
N SER A 112 1.55 -18.25 0.92
CA SER A 112 1.10 -19.52 1.53
C SER A 112 -0.28 -20.00 1.08
N ALA A 113 -1.07 -19.12 0.46
CA ALA A 113 -2.35 -19.48 -0.15
C ALA A 113 -2.19 -20.03 -1.59
N GLY A 114 -0.96 -20.20 -2.08
CA GLY A 114 -0.66 -20.73 -3.41
C GLY A 114 -0.91 -19.74 -4.55
N ARG A 115 -1.02 -18.44 -4.27
CA ARG A 115 -1.23 -17.43 -5.32
C ARG A 115 0.09 -17.02 -5.95
N ASN A 116 0.06 -16.78 -7.27
CA ASN A 116 1.15 -16.17 -8.01
C ASN A 116 0.92 -14.66 -8.10
N ILE A 117 1.90 -13.90 -7.66
CA ILE A 117 1.87 -12.45 -7.63
C ILE A 117 2.82 -11.93 -8.70
N THR A 118 2.37 -10.97 -9.50
CA THR A 118 3.12 -10.41 -10.62
C THR A 118 3.24 -8.91 -10.51
N TYR A 119 4.33 -8.37 -11.03
CA TYR A 119 4.65 -6.95 -10.99
C TYR A 119 5.15 -6.49 -12.35
N THR A 120 4.81 -5.25 -12.71
CA THR A 120 5.40 -4.56 -13.87
C THR A 120 6.10 -3.29 -13.42
N TYR A 121 7.14 -2.92 -14.15
CA TYR A 121 8.02 -1.80 -13.84
C TYR A 121 8.26 -0.96 -15.08
N THR A 122 8.42 0.34 -14.89
CA THR A 122 9.05 1.19 -15.89
C THR A 122 10.56 1.00 -15.86
N ALA A 123 11.23 1.23 -17.00
CA ALA A 123 12.67 1.04 -17.12
C ALA A 123 13.43 1.87 -16.05
N GLY A 124 14.25 1.18 -15.25
CA GLY A 124 15.03 1.80 -14.17
C GLY A 124 14.28 2.05 -12.87
N SER A 125 12.95 1.86 -12.82
CA SER A 125 12.18 1.94 -11.58
C SER A 125 12.36 0.68 -10.74
N LYS A 126 12.46 0.87 -9.43
CA LYS A 126 12.39 -0.20 -8.43
C LYS A 126 11.00 -0.34 -7.81
N ILE A 127 10.12 0.63 -8.05
CA ILE A 127 8.74 0.63 -7.59
C ILE A 127 7.86 0.15 -8.74
N PRO A 128 6.94 -0.80 -8.50
CA PRO A 128 6.07 -1.31 -9.55
C PRO A 128 5.08 -0.26 -10.02
N THR A 129 4.81 -0.24 -11.32
CA THR A 129 3.71 0.54 -11.91
C THR A 129 2.40 -0.24 -11.91
N THR A 130 2.48 -1.57 -11.91
CA THR A 130 1.32 -2.43 -11.63
C THR A 130 1.71 -3.64 -10.80
N SER A 131 0.74 -4.17 -10.05
CA SER A 131 0.83 -5.50 -9.47
C SER A 131 -0.47 -6.26 -9.66
N ALA A 132 -0.41 -7.58 -9.68
CA ALA A 132 -1.59 -8.44 -9.79
C ALA A 132 -1.49 -9.66 -8.86
N ASP A 133 -2.59 -9.95 -8.17
CA ASP A 133 -2.81 -11.11 -7.30
C ASP A 133 -4.20 -11.69 -7.57
N GLY A 134 -4.23 -12.84 -8.25
CA GLY A 134 -5.48 -13.47 -8.67
C GLY A 134 -6.32 -12.58 -9.59
N ALA A 135 -7.55 -12.26 -9.18
CA ALA A 135 -8.47 -11.43 -9.95
C ALA A 135 -8.24 -9.92 -9.77
N PHE A 136 -7.32 -9.52 -8.90
CA PHE A 136 -7.07 -8.12 -8.59
C PHE A 136 -5.83 -7.59 -9.30
N THR A 137 -5.96 -6.40 -9.88
CA THR A 137 -4.86 -5.63 -10.47
C THR A 137 -4.82 -4.26 -9.83
N TYR A 138 -3.63 -3.78 -9.51
CA TYR A 138 -3.37 -2.48 -8.92
C TYR A 138 -2.48 -1.67 -9.83
N THR A 139 -2.71 -0.37 -9.92
CA THR A 139 -1.84 0.56 -10.67
C THR A 139 -1.34 1.68 -9.78
N TYR A 140 -0.13 2.12 -10.06
CA TYR A 140 0.59 3.12 -9.27
C TYR A 140 1.12 4.24 -10.17
N ASP A 141 1.17 5.46 -9.63
CA ASP A 141 1.86 6.57 -10.27
C ASP A 141 3.39 6.49 -10.09
N SER A 142 4.13 7.45 -10.63
CA SER A 142 5.59 7.50 -10.54
C SER A 142 6.15 7.74 -9.14
N LYS A 143 5.30 8.13 -8.17
CA LYS A 143 5.66 8.24 -6.74
C LYS A 143 5.37 6.95 -5.98
N GLY A 144 4.78 5.95 -6.63
CA GLY A 144 4.32 4.71 -6.01
C GLY A 144 2.99 4.87 -5.29
N TRP A 145 2.21 5.92 -5.56
CA TRP A 145 0.88 6.09 -4.98
C TRP A 145 -0.15 5.39 -5.86
N GLY A 146 -1.01 4.56 -5.25
CA GLY A 146 -2.00 3.81 -6.02
C GLY A 146 -3.05 4.73 -6.63
N THR A 147 -3.40 4.43 -7.87
CA THR A 147 -4.34 5.22 -8.70
C THR A 147 -5.54 4.39 -9.14
N LYS A 148 -5.42 3.06 -9.14
CA LYS A 148 -6.50 2.15 -9.49
C LYS A 148 -6.35 0.80 -8.78
N MET A 149 -7.47 0.25 -8.35
CA MET A 149 -7.65 -1.18 -8.10
C MET A 149 -8.77 -1.66 -9.02
N SER A 150 -8.52 -2.75 -9.76
CA SER A 150 -9.53 -3.46 -10.55
C SER A 150 -9.71 -4.86 -9.98
N GLY A 151 -10.94 -5.31 -9.81
CA GLY A 151 -11.25 -6.67 -9.38
C GLY A 151 -12.73 -7.01 -9.52
N PHE A 152 -13.04 -8.24 -9.94
CA PHE A 152 -14.43 -8.72 -10.10
C PHE A 152 -15.33 -7.79 -10.93
N GLY A 153 -14.77 -7.14 -11.96
CA GLY A 153 -15.50 -6.22 -12.83
C GLY A 153 -15.79 -4.83 -12.22
N MET A 154 -15.23 -4.53 -11.05
CA MET A 154 -15.33 -3.22 -10.40
C MET A 154 -13.97 -2.53 -10.37
N ASP A 155 -13.99 -1.23 -10.65
CA ASP A 155 -12.84 -0.35 -10.56
C ASP A 155 -13.00 0.61 -9.38
N THR A 156 -11.97 0.69 -8.56
CA THR A 156 -11.76 1.75 -7.59
C THR A 156 -10.69 2.68 -8.13
N ILE A 157 -11.04 3.92 -8.42
CA ILE A 157 -10.11 4.96 -8.90
C ILE A 157 -9.72 5.86 -7.73
N ALA A 158 -8.43 6.20 -7.64
CA ALA A 158 -7.91 7.13 -6.64
C ALA A 158 -7.16 8.29 -7.31
N VAL A 159 -7.49 9.52 -6.91
CA VAL A 159 -6.76 10.74 -7.31
C VAL A 159 -6.03 11.29 -6.09
N ASN A 160 -4.71 11.29 -6.15
CA ASN A 160 -3.83 11.69 -5.05
C ASN A 160 -3.39 13.16 -5.23
N SER A 161 -3.44 13.94 -4.16
CA SER A 161 -2.99 15.35 -4.17
C SER A 161 -2.35 15.77 -2.86
N GLY A 162 -1.56 16.85 -2.93
CA GLY A 162 -0.70 17.30 -1.83
C GLY A 162 0.38 16.26 -1.47
N SER A 163 1.20 16.56 -0.47
CA SER A 163 2.22 15.64 0.02
C SER A 163 2.43 15.84 1.51
N LEU A 164 2.43 14.74 2.24
CA LEU A 164 2.90 14.65 3.62
C LEU A 164 4.19 13.86 3.64
N GLU A 165 4.94 13.97 4.73
CA GLU A 165 6.24 13.32 4.86
C GLU A 165 6.36 12.61 6.22
N ILE A 166 6.94 11.41 6.20
CA ILE A 166 7.41 10.70 7.41
C ILE A 166 8.91 10.48 7.27
N CYS A 167 9.66 10.81 8.34
CA CYS A 167 11.11 10.65 8.42
C CYS A 167 11.53 9.72 9.57
N ASP A 168 12.67 9.04 9.40
CA ASP A 168 13.46 8.38 10.46
C ASP A 168 14.58 9.28 10.98
#